data_AF-A0A0C5BXS5-F1
#
_entry.id   AF-A0A0C5BXS5-F1
#
_cell.length_a   1.000
_cell.length_b   1.000
_cell.length_c   1.000
_cell.angle_alpha   90.00
_cell.angle_beta   90.00
_cell.angle_gamma   90.00
#
_symmetry.space_group_name_H-M   'P 1'
#
loop_
_entity.id
_entity.type
_entity.pdbx_description
1 polymer ?
#
loop_
_entity_poly.entity_id
_entity_poly.type
_entity_poly.pdbx_seq_one_letter_code
_entity_poly.pdbx_strand_id
1 'polypeptide(L)'
;MLESYLLVISDIFLQLDYLNPFDDPEDIVTQDDIIAGSVTIAIAGLSIFLTIMAVSAYRKTGVSQLKYIALAFSLFTIYLGTEALQELFTFDDDSFDLFLSIIMMFILISFFFGIMRKKKNQA
;
A
#
# COMPACT_ATOMS: atom_id res chain seq x y z
N MET A 1 -27.09 -6.97 -5.23
CA MET A 1 -25.60 -7.01 -5.28
C MET A 1 -24.97 -5.69 -4.86
N LEU A 2 -25.40 -4.52 -5.37
CA LEU A 2 -24.80 -3.23 -5.03
C LEU A 2 -25.05 -2.80 -3.56
N GLU A 3 -26.22 -3.11 -3.00
CA GLU A 3 -26.56 -2.84 -1.59
C GLU A 3 -25.68 -3.61 -0.59
N SER A 4 -25.25 -4.82 -0.93
CA SER A 4 -24.37 -5.63 -0.08
C SER A 4 -22.98 -5.00 0.08
N TYR A 5 -22.47 -4.35 -0.99
CA TYR A 5 -21.21 -3.60 -0.91
C TYR A 5 -21.35 -2.33 -0.08
N LEU A 6 -22.49 -1.63 -0.17
CA LEU A 6 -22.73 -0.42 0.62
C LEU A 6 -22.87 -0.72 2.12
N LEU A 7 -23.47 -1.86 2.48
CA LEU A 7 -23.56 -2.32 3.88
C LEU A 7 -22.19 -2.71 4.45
N VAL A 8 -21.35 -3.38 3.65
CA VAL A 8 -19.97 -3.68 4.06
C VAL A 8 -19.16 -2.39 4.22
N ILE A 9 -19.33 -1.41 3.33
CA ILE A 9 -18.68 -0.10 3.44
C ILE A 9 -19.18 0.66 4.69
N SER A 10 -20.47 0.60 5.02
CA SER A 10 -21.00 1.24 6.23
C SER A 10 -20.55 0.57 7.52
N ASP A 11 -20.45 -0.77 7.54
CA ASP A 11 -19.92 -1.51 8.70
C ASP A 11 -18.43 -1.24 8.91
N ILE A 12 -17.66 -1.11 7.83
CA ILE A 12 -16.26 -0.68 7.90
C ILE A 12 -16.16 0.75 8.43
N PHE A 13 -17.06 1.65 8.00
CA PHE A 13 -17.07 3.04 8.46
C PHE A 13 -17.46 3.17 9.93
N LEU A 14 -18.43 2.37 10.39
CA LEU A 14 -18.85 2.29 11.79
C LEU A 14 -17.76 1.65 12.67
N GLN A 15 -17.02 0.67 12.17
CA GLN A 15 -15.86 0.12 12.87
C GLN A 15 -14.71 1.12 12.93
N LEU A 16 -14.54 1.97 11.92
CA LEU A 16 -13.57 3.08 11.93
C LEU A 16 -13.94 4.16 12.96
N ASP A 17 -15.23 4.44 13.15
CA ASP A 17 -15.74 5.40 14.14
C ASP A 17 -15.69 4.84 15.58
N TYR A 18 -15.73 3.51 15.73
CA TYR A 18 -15.50 2.82 17.02
C TYR A 18 -14.01 2.67 17.37
N LEU A 19 -13.13 2.71 16.36
CA LEU A 19 -11.68 2.80 16.49
C LEU A 19 -11.23 4.27 16.48
N ASN A 20 -11.99 5.14 17.15
CA ASN A 20 -11.58 6.53 17.34
C ASN A 20 -10.55 6.53 18.48
N PRO A 21 -9.24 6.74 18.22
CA PRO A 21 -8.17 6.69 19.25
C PRO A 21 -8.20 7.91 20.19
N PHE A 22 -9.34 8.59 20.28
CA PHE A 22 -9.53 9.82 21.06
C PHE A 22 -10.44 9.62 22.28
N ASP A 23 -10.99 8.42 22.49
CA ASP A 23 -11.88 8.10 23.63
C ASP A 23 -11.18 7.37 24.80
N ASP A 24 -9.95 6.87 24.61
CA ASP A 24 -9.16 6.26 25.69
C ASP A 24 -8.21 7.28 26.34
N PRO A 25 -8.36 7.60 27.64
CA PRO A 25 -7.56 8.63 28.32
C PRO A 25 -6.12 8.18 28.65
N GLU A 26 -5.71 6.96 28.27
CA GLU A 26 -4.36 6.42 28.52
C GLU A 26 -3.43 6.48 27.30
N ASP A 27 -3.97 6.67 26.08
CA ASP A 27 -3.16 6.89 24.87
C ASP A 27 -2.88 8.39 24.68
N ILE A 28 -1.83 8.87 25.35
CA ILE A 28 -1.19 10.13 24.98
C ILE A 28 -0.60 9.98 23.58
N VAL A 29 -1.41 10.25 22.55
CA VAL A 29 -0.98 10.44 21.16
C VAL A 29 0.19 11.40 21.16
N THR A 30 1.40 10.89 20.94
CA THR A 30 2.57 11.74 20.90
C THR A 30 2.60 12.47 19.57
N GLN A 31 3.26 13.63 19.52
CA GLN A 31 3.45 14.36 18.26
C GLN A 31 4.10 13.47 17.18
N ASP A 32 4.93 12.51 17.60
CA ASP A 32 5.63 11.58 16.72
C ASP A 32 4.66 10.60 16.03
N ASP A 33 3.62 10.15 16.72
CA ASP A 33 2.60 9.23 16.17
C ASP A 33 1.77 9.93 15.07
N ILE A 34 1.42 11.21 15.28
CA ILE A 34 0.70 12.01 14.28
C ILE A 34 1.55 12.26 13.04
N ILE A 35 2.85 12.54 13.24
CA ILE A 35 3.79 12.75 12.13
C ILE A 35 3.97 11.44 11.35
N ALA A 36 4.19 10.31 12.03
CA ALA A 36 4.33 9.00 11.40
C ALA A 36 3.10 8.65 10.56
N GLY A 37 1.89 8.77 11.13
CA GLY A 37 0.64 8.51 10.41
C GLY A 37 0.47 9.41 9.17
N SER A 38 0.80 10.71 9.29
CA SER A 38 0.70 11.64 8.16
C SER A 38 1.65 11.31 7.00
N VAL A 39 2.87 10.85 7.32
CA VAL A 39 3.86 10.43 6.34
C VAL A 39 3.42 9.14 5.66
N THR A 40 2.91 8.17 6.41
CA THR A 40 2.38 6.90 5.87
C THR A 40 1.24 7.15 4.88
N ILE A 41 0.28 8.03 5.23
CA ILE A 41 -0.82 8.41 4.33
C ILE A 41 -0.29 9.08 3.05
N ALA A 42 0.70 9.98 3.17
CA ALA A 42 1.30 10.66 2.03
C ALA A 42 2.02 9.68 1.09
N ILE A 43 2.79 8.74 1.64
CA ILE A 43 3.48 7.69 0.88
C ILE A 43 2.46 6.76 0.21
N ALA A 44 1.40 6.36 0.91
CA ALA A 44 0.35 5.52 0.36
C ALA A 44 -0.36 6.20 -0.83
N GLY A 45 -0.74 7.47 -0.67
CA GLY A 45 -1.33 8.26 -1.75
C GLY A 45 -0.39 8.41 -2.96
N LEU A 46 0.89 8.68 -2.70
CA LEU A 46 1.91 8.76 -3.74
C LEU A 46 2.14 7.41 -4.43
N SER A 47 2.07 6.29 -3.71
CA SER A 47 2.19 4.93 -4.30
C SER A 47 1.06 4.62 -5.28
N ILE A 48 -0.17 4.98 -4.93
CA ILE A 48 -1.36 4.79 -5.78
C ILE A 48 -1.22 5.64 -7.03
N PHE A 49 -0.83 6.91 -6.86
CA PHE A 49 -0.59 7.82 -7.96
C PHE A 49 0.48 7.27 -8.93
N LEU A 50 1.61 6.79 -8.40
CA LEU A 50 2.68 6.19 -9.20
C LEU A 50 2.24 4.90 -9.89
N THR A 51 1.41 4.08 -9.25
CA THR A 51 0.81 2.88 -9.87
C THR A 51 -0.03 3.26 -11.09
N ILE A 52 -0.94 4.23 -10.93
CA ILE A 52 -1.79 4.71 -12.02
C ILE A 52 -0.93 5.28 -13.16
N MET A 53 0.10 6.06 -12.81
CA MET A 53 1.02 6.64 -13.78
C MET A 53 1.80 5.56 -14.54
N ALA A 54 2.33 4.55 -13.84
CA ALA A 54 3.06 3.43 -14.43
C ALA A 54 2.18 2.59 -15.37
N VAL A 55 0.94 2.30 -14.95
CA VAL A 55 -0.04 1.59 -15.79
C VAL A 55 -0.43 2.41 -17.02
N SER A 56 -0.66 3.71 -16.86
CA SER A 56 -0.98 4.62 -17.97
C SER A 56 0.17 4.72 -18.98
N ALA A 57 1.40 4.86 -18.48
CA ALA A 57 2.59 4.90 -19.32
C ALA A 57 2.85 3.55 -20.00
N TYR A 58 2.56 2.42 -19.36
CA TYR A 58 2.62 1.09 -19.98
C TYR A 58 1.66 0.98 -21.17
N ARG A 59 0.39 1.40 -20.99
CA ARG A 59 -0.60 1.41 -22.08
C ARG A 59 -0.21 2.28 -23.26
N LYS A 60 0.43 3.44 -23.01
CA LYS A 60 0.84 4.36 -24.08
C LYS A 60 2.14 3.96 -24.79
N THR A 61 3.09 3.35 -24.09
CA THR A 61 4.44 3.10 -24.64
C THR A 61 4.71 1.65 -25.01
N GLY A 62 3.94 0.69 -24.50
CA GLY A 62 4.15 -0.75 -24.75
C GLY A 62 5.49 -1.27 -24.22
N VAL A 63 6.20 -0.47 -23.42
CA VAL A 63 7.55 -0.82 -22.93
C VAL A 63 7.41 -1.86 -21.83
N SER A 64 7.94 -3.05 -22.11
CA SER A 64 7.84 -4.22 -21.25
C SER A 64 8.60 -4.13 -19.91
N GLN A 65 9.27 -3.01 -19.62
CA GLN A 65 9.84 -2.66 -18.30
C GLN A 65 8.77 -2.09 -17.37
N LEU A 66 7.85 -1.26 -17.92
CA LEU A 66 6.85 -0.54 -17.12
C LEU A 66 5.84 -1.48 -16.46
N LYS A 67 5.63 -2.69 -17.01
CA LYS A 67 4.80 -3.71 -16.37
C LYS A 67 5.35 -4.16 -15.02
N TYR A 68 6.68 -4.24 -14.87
CA TYR A 68 7.30 -4.65 -13.61
C TYR A 68 7.31 -3.50 -12.59
N ILE A 69 7.43 -2.27 -13.07
CA ILE A 69 7.31 -1.06 -12.24
C ILE A 69 5.88 -0.90 -11.73
N ALA A 70 4.88 -1.07 -12.59
CA ALA A 70 3.48 -1.04 -12.19
C ALA A 70 3.15 -2.16 -11.17
N LEU A 71 3.72 -3.35 -11.37
CA LEU A 71 3.58 -4.46 -10.43
C LEU A 71 4.25 -4.16 -9.09
N ALA A 72 5.46 -3.58 -9.09
CA ALA A 72 6.16 -3.18 -7.87
C ALA A 72 5.37 -2.13 -7.06
N PHE A 73 4.87 -1.07 -7.72
CA PHE A 73 4.06 -0.07 -7.04
C PHE A 73 2.71 -0.63 -6.53
N SER A 74 2.08 -1.54 -7.28
CA SER A 74 0.87 -2.21 -6.82
C SER A 74 1.11 -3.08 -5.58
N LEU A 75 2.21 -3.84 -5.55
CA LEU A 75 2.59 -4.61 -4.35
C LEU A 75 2.93 -3.69 -3.18
N PHE A 76 3.55 -2.55 -3.45
CA PHE A 76 3.87 -1.56 -2.44
C PHE A 76 2.60 -0.92 -1.84
N THR A 77 1.57 -0.68 -2.64
CA THR A 77 0.26 -0.25 -2.12
C THR A 77 -0.36 -1.32 -1.23
N ILE A 78 -0.27 -2.61 -1.61
CA ILE A 78 -0.76 -3.71 -0.76
C ILE A 78 0.03 -3.76 0.55
N TYR A 79 1.36 -3.66 0.50
CA TYR A 79 2.24 -3.61 1.68
C TYR A 79 1.78 -2.54 2.68
N LEU A 80 1.62 -1.29 2.23
CA LEU A 80 1.20 -0.18 3.10
C LEU A 80 -0.23 -0.38 3.61
N GLY A 81 -1.12 -0.92 2.78
CA GLY A 81 -2.49 -1.22 3.18
C GLY A 81 -2.54 -2.31 4.26
N THR A 82 -1.69 -3.33 4.16
CA THR A 82 -1.61 -4.39 5.17
C THR A 82 -0.95 -3.90 6.46
N GLU A 83 0.08 -3.06 6.38
CA GLU A 83 0.70 -2.43 7.55
C GLU A 83 -0.30 -1.52 8.29
N ALA A 84 -1.02 -0.67 7.55
CA ALA A 84 -2.06 0.18 8.13
C ALA A 84 -3.23 -0.62 8.71
N LEU A 85 -3.60 -1.77 8.11
CA LEU A 85 -4.61 -2.67 8.67
C LEU A 85 -4.11 -3.37 9.95
N GLN A 86 -2.85 -3.77 9.99
CA GLN A 86 -2.25 -4.39 11.16
C GLN A 86 -2.21 -3.40 12.34
N GLU A 87 -1.85 -2.14 12.07
CA GLU A 87 -1.90 -1.04 13.03
C GLU A 87 -3.34 -0.77 13.49
N LEU A 88 -4.30 -0.67 12.56
CA LEU A 88 -5.70 -0.38 12.86
C LEU A 88 -6.41 -1.48 13.68
N PHE A 89 -6.12 -2.76 13.39
CA PHE A 89 -6.75 -3.90 14.08
C PHE A 89 -5.88 -4.49 15.19
N THR A 90 -4.71 -3.89 15.46
CA THR A 90 -3.77 -4.30 16.51
C THR A 90 -3.42 -5.79 16.48
N PHE A 91 -3.31 -6.36 15.28
CA PHE A 91 -2.91 -7.76 15.09
C PHE A 91 -1.40 -7.89 15.25
N ASP A 92 -0.94 -8.07 16.49
CA ASP A 92 0.47 -8.34 16.79
C ASP A 92 0.74 -9.85 16.65
N ASP A 93 0.99 -10.29 15.42
CA ASP A 93 1.34 -11.67 15.08
C ASP A 93 2.58 -11.67 14.18
N ASP A 94 3.66 -12.30 14.65
CA ASP A 94 4.94 -12.49 13.94
C ASP A 94 4.76 -13.01 12.49
N SER A 95 3.65 -13.70 12.22
CA SER A 95 3.29 -14.19 10.90
C SER A 95 3.05 -13.06 9.89
N PHE A 96 2.47 -11.93 10.32
CA PHE A 96 2.24 -10.76 9.48
C PHE A 96 3.55 -10.04 9.14
N ASP A 97 4.46 -9.93 10.09
CA ASP A 97 5.78 -9.33 9.86
C ASP A 97 6.62 -10.13 8.85
N LEU A 98 6.55 -11.46 8.93
CA LEU A 98 7.15 -12.36 7.94
C LEU A 98 6.50 -12.17 6.56
N PHE A 99 5.17 -12.06 6.50
CA PHE A 99 4.43 -11.84 5.27
C PHE A 99 4.78 -10.49 4.62
N LEU A 100 4.84 -9.41 5.39
CA LEU A 100 5.26 -8.07 4.96
C LEU A 100 6.70 -8.09 4.43
N SER A 101 7.61 -8.79 5.12
CA SER A 101 9.00 -8.98 4.67
C SER A 101 9.09 -9.69 3.32
N ILE A 102 8.25 -10.71 3.09
CA ILE A 102 8.16 -11.41 1.80
C ILE A 102 7.65 -10.47 0.70
N ILE A 103 6.62 -9.66 0.98
CA ILE A 103 6.11 -8.67 0.02
C ILE A 103 7.20 -7.67 -0.36
N MET A 104 7.95 -7.15 0.63
CA MET A 104 9.07 -6.23 0.38
C MET A 104 10.14 -6.86 -0.51
N MET A 105 10.45 -8.14 -0.31
CA MET A 105 11.35 -8.86 -1.21
C MET A 105 10.82 -8.89 -2.65
N PHE A 106 9.54 -9.18 -2.86
CA PHE A 106 8.92 -9.17 -4.20
C PHE A 106 8.90 -7.79 -4.85
N ILE A 107 8.71 -6.72 -4.06
CA ILE A 107 8.78 -5.34 -4.53
C ILE A 107 10.18 -5.03 -5.04
N LEU A 108 11.22 -5.37 -4.28
CA LEU A 108 12.62 -5.17 -4.66
C LEU A 108 12.97 -5.95 -5.94
N ILE A 109 12.57 -7.22 -6.01
CA ILE A 109 12.77 -8.05 -7.21
C ILE A 109 12.10 -7.41 -8.42
N SER A 110 10.85 -6.94 -8.26
CA SER A 110 10.08 -6.33 -9.35
C SER A 110 10.70 -5.02 -9.83
N PHE A 111 11.17 -4.17 -8.91
CA PHE A 111 11.93 -2.96 -9.26
C PHE A 111 13.23 -3.29 -9.98
N PHE A 112 13.97 -4.28 -9.47
CA PHE A 112 15.22 -4.71 -10.08
C PHE A 112 15.01 -5.20 -11.51
N PHE A 113 14.00 -6.05 -11.76
CA PHE A 113 13.65 -6.47 -13.12
C PHE A 113 13.14 -5.34 -14.00
N GLY A 114 12.40 -4.38 -13.44
CA GLY A 114 11.94 -3.18 -14.13
C GLY A 114 13.10 -2.31 -14.62
N ILE A 115 14.12 -2.10 -13.79
CA ILE A 115 15.29 -1.27 -14.08
C ILE A 115 16.32 -2.02 -14.94
N MET A 116 16.58 -3.30 -14.64
CA MET A 116 17.64 -4.09 -15.29
C MET A 116 17.30 -4.53 -16.69
N ARG A 117 16.01 -4.68 -17.05
CA ARG A 117 15.67 -4.91 -18.44
C ARG A 117 16.16 -3.69 -19.18
N LYS A 118 17.31 -3.74 -19.86
CA LYS A 118 17.65 -2.72 -20.85
C LYS A 118 16.76 -2.97 -22.07
N LYS A 119 16.34 -1.88 -22.71
CA LYS A 119 15.73 -1.94 -24.04
C LYS A 119 16.72 -2.72 -24.90
N LYS A 120 16.36 -3.94 -25.33
CA LYS A 120 17.09 -4.65 -26.37
C LYS A 120 16.81 -3.86 -27.65
N ASN A 121 17.47 -2.70 -27.80
CA ASN A 121 17.59 -2.06 -29.09
C ASN A 121 18.37 -3.06 -29.93
N GLN A 122 17.62 -3.81 -30.72
CA GLN A 122 18.10 -4.53 -31.88
C GLN A 122 18.94 -3.53 -32.68
N ALA A 123 20.20 -3.90 -32.93
CA ALA A 123 21.05 -3.25 -33.92
C ALA A 123 20.47 -3.47 -35.33
#